data_AF-A0A917NQN4-F1
#
_entry.id   AF-A0A917NQN4-F1
#
_cell.length_a   1.000
_cell.length_b   1.000
_cell.length_c   1.000
_cell.angle_alpha   90.00
_cell.angle_beta   90.00
_cell.angle_gamma   90.00
#
_symmetry.space_group_name_H-M   'P 1'
#
loop_
_entity.id
_entity.type
_entity.pdbx_description
1 polymer ?
#
loop_
_entity_poly.entity_id
_entity_poly.type
_entity_poly.pdbx_seq_one_letter_code
_entity_poly.pdbx_strand_id
1 'polypeptide(L)'
;MSAGGAPVGLFASALGGVEQRGRCRVDPVDEGAAVRADGVGGPAVVEQPLQRLAVLEEGDAREAEGYSLQNAAAAGAGAVVIYSDVPGEWGTKVDARTETAIPALTLSGEQGAKLAALAAQGNVKLQFQGKAMPAYSYEVMKTEQGISADQQYRTDPSELATVNDRFYASTPATEGGFARVMRSDKQAFVYPTIVRTTMPRTLTEYVTAGVQTYELVAGAPLWQPGNGAVQTSAERLQAGQVYSMDWNKGVYRSAIVAGNAHGTRRLGELGTVDIAPLLAEEPRQQSNFVSLLETKKLTVYRDGQLVGTAPSLSVDFPMVPEPATYTLVGEVVRDQPWWTTSTKVQSAWTFRSEHADNGALGVMSIDYDLDLALDNSVRKGSTSTLGLGFRYPKGLAAPNLKDVKVSASYDDGATWTQAQVRLTGDAGATAVLLNPKTAGFVTLKVQATDVDGTAVEQTVTRAYQVR
;
A
#
# COMPACT_ATOMS: atom_id res chain seq x y z
N MET A 1 -35.32 18.02 28.97
CA MET A 1 -33.95 18.43 28.62
C MET A 1 -33.36 17.28 27.82
N SER A 2 -33.36 17.42 26.50
CA SER A 2 -33.04 16.33 25.56
C SER A 2 -31.54 16.14 25.40
N ALA A 3 -31.17 14.86 25.24
CA ALA A 3 -29.83 14.34 25.07
C ALA A 3 -29.07 14.99 23.90
N GLY A 4 -27.83 15.42 24.18
CA GLY A 4 -26.81 15.69 23.16
C GLY A 4 -25.87 14.49 23.10
N GLY A 5 -26.17 13.52 22.23
CA GLY A 5 -25.22 12.49 21.85
C GLY A 5 -24.18 13.10 20.91
N ALA A 6 -22.99 13.39 21.43
CA ALA A 6 -21.84 13.62 20.59
C ALA A 6 -21.35 12.25 20.07
N PRO A 7 -20.96 12.13 18.79
CA PRO A 7 -20.36 10.90 18.30
C PRO A 7 -19.04 10.65 19.03
N VAL A 8 -18.83 9.39 19.44
CA VAL A 8 -17.53 8.90 19.90
C VAL A 8 -16.55 9.02 18.73
N GLY A 9 -15.60 9.94 18.82
CA GLY A 9 -14.48 10.03 17.89
C GLY A 9 -13.48 8.91 18.19
N LEU A 10 -13.65 7.76 17.54
CA LEU A 10 -12.71 6.64 17.64
C LEU A 10 -11.50 6.94 16.74
N PHE A 11 -10.52 7.71 17.24
CA PHE A 11 -9.20 7.74 16.63
C PHE A 11 -8.45 6.47 17.03
N ALA A 12 -8.60 5.42 16.23
CA ALA A 12 -7.88 4.17 16.42
C ALA A 12 -6.60 4.15 15.57
N SER A 13 -5.44 4.14 16.22
CA SER A 13 -4.28 3.43 15.69
C SER A 13 -3.45 2.79 16.79
N ALA A 14 -4.10 2.03 17.68
CA ALA A 14 -3.42 0.92 18.33
C ALA A 14 -3.40 -0.27 17.36
N LEU A 15 -2.32 -1.05 17.39
CA LEU A 15 -2.22 -2.32 16.69
C LEU A 15 -3.40 -3.25 17.03
N GLY A 16 -3.86 -4.00 16.02
CA GLY A 16 -4.66 -5.20 16.25
C GLY A 16 -5.90 -5.01 17.11
N GLY A 17 -6.74 -4.01 16.83
CA GLY A 17 -8.06 -4.02 17.45
C GLY A 17 -8.88 -5.20 16.91
N VAL A 18 -9.54 -5.91 17.81
CA VAL A 18 -10.58 -6.89 17.48
C VAL A 18 -11.93 -6.15 17.43
N GLU A 19 -12.94 -6.64 16.69
CA GLU A 19 -14.33 -6.20 16.94
C GLU A 19 -14.70 -6.61 18.36
N GLN A 20 -14.69 -5.66 19.30
CA GLN A 20 -14.98 -5.94 20.70
C GLN A 20 -16.32 -5.34 21.10
N ARG A 21 -17.16 -6.18 21.72
CA ARG A 21 -18.40 -5.80 22.37
C ARG A 21 -18.30 -6.27 23.81
N GLY A 22 -18.17 -5.32 24.73
CA GLY A 22 -18.01 -5.62 26.15
C GLY A 22 -19.00 -4.85 27.01
N ARG A 23 -19.43 -5.45 28.13
CA ARG A 23 -20.00 -4.74 29.28
C ARG A 23 -19.01 -4.89 30.42
N CYS A 24 -18.58 -3.75 30.96
CA CYS A 24 -17.49 -3.73 31.92
C CYS A 24 -17.89 -2.95 33.17
N ARG A 25 -17.38 -3.38 34.32
CA ARG A 25 -17.44 -2.61 35.57
C ARG A 25 -16.18 -1.76 35.65
N VAL A 26 -16.33 -0.48 35.96
CA VAL A 26 -15.17 0.38 36.24
C VAL A 26 -14.86 0.24 37.73
N ASP A 27 -13.70 -0.31 38.06
CA ASP A 27 -13.17 -0.32 39.43
C ASP A 27 -12.07 0.77 39.49
N PRO A 28 -12.01 1.59 40.54
CA PRO A 28 -10.87 2.48 40.75
C PRO A 28 -9.62 1.62 40.97
N VAL A 29 -8.60 1.79 40.11
CA VAL A 29 -7.32 1.12 40.26
C VAL A 29 -6.40 2.08 41.00
N ASP A 30 -6.08 1.72 42.25
CA ASP A 30 -5.03 2.35 43.04
C ASP A 30 -3.68 1.75 42.58
N GLU A 31 -2.67 2.60 42.39
CA GLU A 31 -1.36 2.18 41.87
C GLU A 31 -0.65 1.25 42.87
N GLY A 32 -0.54 -0.03 42.54
CA GLY A 32 0.31 -0.93 43.31
C GLY A 32 0.11 -2.42 43.02
N ALA A 33 1.16 -3.02 42.46
CA ALA A 33 1.50 -4.46 42.42
C ALA A 33 1.30 -5.18 41.07
N ALA A 34 2.44 -5.54 40.48
CA ALA A 34 2.61 -6.35 39.28
C ALA A 34 2.76 -7.85 39.63
N VAL A 35 2.24 -8.75 38.78
CA VAL A 35 2.67 -10.17 38.68
C VAL A 35 2.54 -10.67 37.21
N ARG A 36 3.52 -11.49 36.78
CA ARG A 36 3.78 -12.07 35.43
C ARG A 36 2.84 -13.20 34.98
N ALA A 37 2.65 -13.36 33.65
CA ALA A 37 2.94 -14.57 32.84
C ALA A 37 2.38 -14.49 31.39
N ASP A 38 2.98 -15.27 30.49
CA ASP A 38 3.03 -15.18 29.02
C ASP A 38 1.81 -15.68 28.22
N GLY A 39 1.63 -15.18 26.99
CA GLY A 39 0.85 -15.86 25.94
C GLY A 39 0.40 -14.99 24.75
N VAL A 40 0.73 -15.42 23.53
CA VAL A 40 0.46 -14.80 22.22
C VAL A 40 -0.74 -15.49 21.53
N GLY A 41 -1.61 -14.74 20.83
CA GLY A 41 -2.66 -15.33 19.97
C GLY A 41 -3.44 -14.29 19.15
N GLY A 42 -3.69 -14.60 17.86
CA GLY A 42 -4.23 -13.71 16.81
C GLY A 42 -5.75 -13.45 16.85
N PRO A 43 -6.38 -13.06 15.72
CA PRO A 43 -7.62 -12.30 15.74
C PRO A 43 -8.83 -13.19 16.05
N ALA A 44 -9.28 -13.15 17.30
CA ALA A 44 -10.54 -13.73 17.75
C ALA A 44 -11.53 -12.59 18.04
N VAL A 45 -12.81 -12.71 17.67
CA VAL A 45 -13.87 -11.85 18.24
C VAL A 45 -13.97 -12.20 19.73
N VAL A 46 -13.51 -11.29 20.59
CA VAL A 46 -13.54 -11.48 22.04
C VAL A 46 -14.90 -10.98 22.55
N GLU A 47 -15.89 -11.87 22.61
CA GLU A 47 -17.08 -11.68 23.44
C GLU A 47 -16.76 -12.09 24.89
N GLN A 48 -15.84 -11.39 25.55
CA GLN A 48 -15.62 -11.58 26.98
C GLN A 48 -16.17 -10.36 27.75
N PRO A 49 -16.90 -10.57 28.85
CA PRO A 49 -17.19 -9.49 29.77
C PRO A 49 -15.86 -8.99 30.33
N LEU A 50 -15.37 -7.84 29.86
CA LEU A 50 -14.16 -7.26 30.42
C LEU A 50 -14.52 -6.85 31.84
N GLN A 51 -13.87 -7.45 32.83
CA GLN A 51 -14.31 -7.27 34.21
C GLN A 51 -13.93 -5.90 34.77
N ARG A 52 -12.88 -5.26 34.21
CA ARG A 52 -12.31 -3.99 34.68
C ARG A 52 -11.88 -3.09 33.53
N LEU A 53 -12.05 -1.78 33.69
CA LEU A 53 -11.56 -0.73 32.79
C LEU A 53 -10.63 0.20 33.58
N ALA A 54 -9.43 0.48 33.07
CA ALA A 54 -8.59 1.54 33.59
C ALA A 54 -8.97 2.88 32.95
N VAL A 55 -9.08 3.94 33.75
CA VAL A 55 -9.33 5.31 33.27
C VAL A 55 -8.13 6.16 33.70
N LEU A 56 -7.38 6.67 32.73
CA LEU A 56 -6.10 7.35 32.94
C LEU A 56 -6.20 8.79 32.42
N GLU A 57 -5.72 9.73 33.21
CA GLU A 57 -5.51 11.11 32.76
C GLU A 57 -4.21 11.20 31.93
N GLU A 58 -4.18 12.07 30.92
CA GLU A 58 -3.09 12.13 29.95
C GLU A 58 -1.74 12.54 30.57
N GLY A 59 -1.75 13.40 31.60
CA GLY A 59 -0.54 13.76 32.35
C GLY A 59 0.18 12.53 32.93
N ASP A 60 -0.58 11.55 33.40
CA ASP A 60 -0.07 10.28 33.95
C ASP A 60 0.31 9.28 32.84
N ALA A 61 -0.22 9.45 31.63
CA ALA A 61 0.06 8.60 30.47
C ALA A 61 1.26 9.07 29.63
N ARG A 62 1.56 10.38 29.61
CA ARG A 62 2.67 10.99 28.83
C ARG A 62 4.06 10.65 29.39
N GLU A 63 4.19 10.36 30.68
CA GLU A 63 5.45 9.86 31.25
C GLU A 63 5.73 8.37 30.90
N ALA A 64 4.81 7.70 30.21
CA ALA A 64 4.81 6.26 30.04
C ALA A 64 4.41 5.84 28.60
N GLU A 65 5.20 6.20 27.58
CA GLU A 65 5.06 5.61 26.23
C GLU A 65 5.05 4.07 26.34
N GLY A 66 3.89 3.45 26.10
CA GLY A 66 3.69 1.99 26.15
C GLY A 66 3.55 1.34 27.54
N TYR A 67 4.11 1.93 28.60
CA TYR A 67 4.13 1.33 29.94
C TYR A 67 2.77 1.38 30.65
N SER A 68 1.99 2.44 30.50
CA SER A 68 0.68 2.59 31.16
C SER A 68 -0.33 1.52 30.73
N LEU A 69 -0.32 1.14 29.44
CA LEU A 69 -1.16 0.07 28.89
C LEU A 69 -0.73 -1.32 29.36
N GLN A 70 0.58 -1.58 29.38
CA GLN A 70 1.12 -2.84 29.89
C GLN A 70 0.83 -2.99 31.39
N ASN A 71 0.97 -1.90 32.16
CA ASN A 71 0.67 -1.88 33.59
C ASN A 71 -0.82 -2.10 33.85
N ALA A 72 -1.71 -1.43 33.11
CA ALA A 72 -3.15 -1.64 33.21
C ALA A 72 -3.54 -3.08 32.86
N ALA A 73 -2.97 -3.64 31.79
CA ALA A 73 -3.18 -5.05 31.43
C ALA A 73 -2.68 -6.00 32.53
N ALA A 74 -1.47 -5.76 33.07
CA ALA A 74 -0.91 -6.54 34.17
C ALA A 74 -1.74 -6.42 35.46
N ALA A 75 -2.41 -5.30 35.69
CA ALA A 75 -3.36 -5.09 36.78
C ALA A 75 -4.74 -5.75 36.52
N GLY A 76 -4.91 -6.43 35.39
CA GLY A 76 -6.13 -7.15 35.02
C GLY A 76 -7.21 -6.26 34.41
N ALA A 77 -6.89 -5.05 33.96
CA ALA A 77 -7.81 -4.27 33.13
C ALA A 77 -8.02 -5.01 31.79
N GLY A 78 -9.24 -5.02 31.31
CA GLY A 78 -9.56 -5.56 29.98
C GLY A 78 -9.58 -4.50 28.88
N ALA A 79 -9.46 -3.22 29.25
CA ALA A 79 -9.35 -2.06 28.36
C ALA A 79 -8.79 -0.86 29.13
N VAL A 80 -8.32 0.16 28.41
CA VAL A 80 -7.92 1.46 28.97
C VAL A 80 -8.66 2.58 28.24
N VAL A 81 -9.13 3.57 29.00
CA VAL A 81 -9.55 4.88 28.48
C VAL A 81 -8.53 5.92 28.95
N ILE A 82 -7.95 6.66 28.01
CA ILE A 82 -7.08 7.80 28.28
C ILE A 82 -7.87 9.08 27.99
N TYR A 83 -7.77 10.09 28.83
CA TYR A 83 -8.43 11.38 28.60
C TYR A 83 -7.49 12.55 28.83
N SER A 84 -7.68 13.64 28.09
CA SER A 84 -6.82 14.82 28.23
C SER A 84 -7.03 15.51 29.58
N ASP A 85 -5.96 16.04 30.16
CA ASP A 85 -6.01 16.96 31.31
C ASP A 85 -6.49 18.37 30.90
N VAL A 86 -6.58 18.65 29.60
CA VAL A 86 -7.05 19.91 29.04
C VAL A 86 -8.51 19.81 28.56
N PRO A 87 -9.44 20.64 29.07
CA PRO A 87 -10.81 20.70 28.56
C PRO A 87 -10.87 21.00 27.06
N GLY A 88 -11.74 20.30 26.33
CA GLY A 88 -11.89 20.42 24.89
C GLY A 88 -10.84 19.69 24.06
N GLU A 89 -9.73 19.25 24.66
CA GLU A 89 -8.74 18.40 24.01
C GLU A 89 -9.10 16.93 24.16
N TRP A 90 -8.78 16.14 23.13
CA TRP A 90 -8.86 14.69 23.15
C TRP A 90 -7.54 14.13 23.67
N GLY A 91 -7.60 13.09 24.50
CA GLY A 91 -6.40 12.44 25.03
C GLY A 91 -5.47 11.91 23.93
N THR A 92 -4.19 11.76 24.26
CA THR A 92 -3.12 11.38 23.32
C THR A 92 -3.38 10.12 22.50
N LYS A 93 -2.68 10.06 21.36
CA LYS A 93 -2.62 8.91 20.48
C LYS A 93 -1.74 7.82 21.08
N VAL A 94 -2.29 6.62 21.25
CA VAL A 94 -1.50 5.44 21.59
C VAL A 94 -0.98 4.81 20.30
N ASP A 95 0.20 5.23 19.87
CA ASP A 95 0.94 4.56 18.80
C ASP A 95 1.92 3.56 19.41
N ALA A 96 1.63 2.27 19.27
CA ALA A 96 2.57 1.21 19.61
C ALA A 96 3.16 0.60 18.34
N ARG A 97 4.39 0.07 18.40
CA ARG A 97 5.00 -0.76 17.34
C ARG A 97 4.65 -2.24 17.47
N THR A 98 4.13 -2.65 18.63
CA THR A 98 3.69 -4.01 18.93
C THR A 98 2.21 -4.02 19.33
N GLU A 99 1.54 -5.13 19.08
CA GLU A 99 0.15 -5.33 19.49
C GLU A 99 -0.02 -5.07 20.99
N THR A 100 -1.00 -4.24 21.33
CA THR A 100 -1.31 -3.94 22.73
C THR A 100 -2.08 -5.11 23.32
N ALA A 101 -1.74 -5.51 24.55
CA ALA A 101 -2.41 -6.63 25.23
C ALA A 101 -3.92 -6.39 25.46
N ILE A 102 -4.33 -5.13 25.58
CA ILE A 102 -5.72 -4.69 25.76
C ILE A 102 -6.01 -3.45 24.90
N PRO A 103 -7.26 -3.24 24.46
CA PRO A 103 -7.64 -2.06 23.69
C PRO A 103 -7.46 -0.77 24.50
N ALA A 104 -7.04 0.28 23.79
CA ALA A 104 -6.96 1.66 24.30
C ALA A 104 -7.99 2.53 23.58
N LEU A 105 -8.69 3.37 24.35
CA LEU A 105 -9.69 4.32 23.90
C LEU A 105 -9.29 5.72 24.37
N THR A 106 -9.72 6.76 23.66
CA THR A 106 -9.52 8.16 24.07
C THR A 106 -10.85 8.88 24.29
N LEU A 107 -10.90 9.78 25.27
CA LEU A 107 -12.00 10.70 25.54
C LEU A 107 -11.49 12.15 25.57
N SER A 108 -12.41 13.11 25.40
CA SER A 108 -12.09 14.50 25.73
C SER A 108 -11.83 14.67 27.22
N GLY A 109 -11.16 15.75 27.62
CA GLY A 109 -10.94 16.04 29.03
C GLY A 109 -12.23 16.09 29.85
N GLU A 110 -13.29 16.75 29.36
CA GLU A 110 -14.57 16.79 30.10
C GLU A 110 -15.26 15.42 30.17
N GLN A 111 -15.20 14.65 29.09
CA GLN A 111 -15.79 13.31 29.04
C GLN A 111 -15.07 12.34 29.98
N GLY A 112 -13.73 12.41 29.98
CA GLY A 112 -12.87 11.63 30.84
C GLY A 112 -13.03 11.97 32.32
N ALA A 113 -12.96 13.25 32.68
CA ALA A 113 -13.18 13.71 34.05
C ALA A 113 -14.58 13.33 34.56
N LYS A 114 -15.60 13.42 33.71
CA LYS A 114 -16.95 12.96 34.05
C LYS A 114 -16.99 11.45 34.26
N LEU A 115 -16.32 10.67 33.42
CA LEU A 115 -16.24 9.22 33.58
C LEU A 115 -15.49 8.86 34.88
N ALA A 116 -14.36 9.49 35.16
CA ALA A 116 -13.58 9.29 36.38
C ALA A 116 -14.40 9.63 37.64
N ALA A 117 -15.14 10.75 37.63
CA ALA A 117 -16.01 11.14 38.73
C ALA A 117 -17.17 10.14 38.94
N LEU A 118 -17.76 9.62 37.87
CA LEU A 118 -18.78 8.57 37.94
C LEU A 118 -18.20 7.26 38.48
N ALA A 119 -16.99 6.89 38.05
CA ALA A 119 -16.28 5.69 38.51
C ALA A 119 -15.95 5.75 40.00
N ALA A 120 -15.57 6.92 40.52
CA ALA A 120 -15.33 7.15 41.94
C ALA A 120 -16.60 6.99 42.81
N GLN A 121 -17.80 7.17 42.22
CA GLN A 121 -19.08 7.03 42.91
C GLN A 121 -19.60 5.58 42.95
N GLY A 122 -18.91 4.64 42.31
CA GLY A 122 -19.24 3.21 42.32
C GLY A 122 -19.42 2.63 40.93
N ASN A 123 -20.31 1.64 40.80
CA ASN A 123 -20.36 0.75 39.65
C ASN A 123 -20.88 1.44 38.37
N VAL A 124 -19.98 2.01 37.59
CA VAL A 124 -20.28 2.47 36.24
C VAL A 124 -20.27 1.28 35.29
N LYS A 125 -21.33 1.17 34.48
CA LYS A 125 -21.39 0.24 33.36
C LYS A 125 -21.06 1.00 32.09
N LEU A 126 -20.00 0.59 31.41
CA LEU A 126 -19.68 1.07 30.09
C LEU A 126 -19.98 0.01 29.05
N GLN A 127 -20.55 0.46 27.94
CA GLN A 127 -20.67 -0.28 26.71
C GLN A 127 -19.90 0.48 25.65
N PHE A 128 -18.98 -0.21 24.99
CA PHE A 128 -18.28 0.31 23.83
C PHE A 128 -18.32 -0.73 22.72
N GLN A 129 -18.25 -0.22 21.50
CA GLN A 129 -18.08 -1.02 20.30
C GLN A 129 -17.01 -0.34 19.46
N GLY A 130 -15.91 -1.06 19.24
CA GLY A 130 -14.86 -0.66 18.32
C GLY A 130 -14.81 -1.65 17.17
N LYS A 131 -14.74 -1.15 15.94
CA LYS A 131 -14.35 -1.97 14.78
C LYS A 131 -12.99 -1.50 14.32
N ALA A 132 -11.96 -2.27 14.64
CA ALA A 132 -10.66 -1.99 14.08
C ALA A 132 -10.68 -2.24 12.57
N MET A 133 -10.02 -1.36 11.81
CA MET A 133 -9.94 -1.45 10.36
C MET A 133 -11.32 -1.64 9.70
N PRO A 134 -12.21 -0.64 9.77
CA PRO A 134 -13.55 -0.75 9.17
C PRO A 134 -13.46 -1.03 7.67
N ALA A 135 -14.39 -1.83 7.14
CA ALA A 135 -14.44 -2.18 5.71
C ALA A 135 -14.92 -1.02 4.82
N TYR A 136 -15.23 0.13 5.41
CA TYR A 136 -15.62 1.34 4.70
C TYR A 136 -15.09 2.59 5.43
N SER A 137 -14.95 3.70 4.70
CA SER A 137 -14.70 5.04 5.26
C SER A 137 -15.57 6.09 4.57
N TYR A 138 -15.77 7.23 5.25
CA TYR A 138 -16.41 8.41 4.69
C TYR A 138 -15.37 9.52 4.62
N GLU A 139 -15.01 9.88 3.40
CA GLU A 139 -14.02 10.91 3.09
C GLU A 139 -14.79 12.15 2.67
N VAL A 140 -15.23 12.91 3.68
CA VAL A 140 -16.14 14.05 3.48
C VAL A 140 -15.39 15.38 3.63
N MET A 141 -15.60 16.28 2.66
CA MET A 141 -15.12 17.66 2.73
C MET A 141 -16.28 18.63 2.47
N LYS A 142 -16.55 19.53 3.42
CA LYS A 142 -17.50 20.63 3.24
C LYS A 142 -16.72 21.94 3.16
N THR A 143 -17.06 22.78 2.19
CA THR A 143 -16.38 24.07 1.99
C THR A 143 -17.43 25.18 1.96
N GLU A 144 -17.24 26.20 2.78
CA GLU A 144 -18.13 27.36 2.86
C GLU A 144 -17.37 28.66 2.59
N GLN A 145 -18.09 29.75 2.32
CA GLN A 145 -17.51 31.09 2.29
C GLN A 145 -17.80 31.76 3.64
N GLY A 146 -16.75 32.17 4.35
CA GLY A 146 -16.88 32.67 5.72
C GLY A 146 -17.10 31.53 6.72
N ILE A 147 -17.53 31.89 7.94
CA ILE A 147 -17.89 30.95 9.01
C ILE A 147 -19.40 31.04 9.18
N SER A 148 -20.14 29.97 8.86
CA SER A 148 -21.59 29.93 9.06
C SER A 148 -21.97 29.99 10.55
N ALA A 149 -23.08 30.65 10.88
CA ALA A 149 -23.64 30.59 12.24
C ALA A 149 -24.15 29.18 12.59
N ASP A 150 -24.52 28.39 11.58
CA ASP A 150 -24.83 26.97 11.72
C ASP A 150 -23.63 26.14 11.23
N GLN A 151 -22.94 25.50 12.18
CA GLN A 151 -21.79 24.64 11.94
C GLN A 151 -22.18 23.15 11.87
N GLN A 152 -23.47 22.85 11.65
CA GLN A 152 -23.95 21.48 11.45
C GLN A 152 -23.95 21.12 9.97
N TYR A 153 -23.14 20.13 9.61
CA TYR A 153 -23.07 19.63 8.25
C TYR A 153 -23.82 18.30 8.12
N ARG A 154 -24.59 18.18 7.05
CA ARG A 154 -25.20 16.91 6.63
C ARG A 154 -24.62 16.49 5.30
N THR A 155 -24.33 15.20 5.19
CA THR A 155 -23.82 14.60 3.98
C THR A 155 -24.90 13.73 3.35
N ASP A 156 -25.23 14.00 2.09
CA ASP A 156 -26.21 13.22 1.32
C ASP A 156 -25.46 12.22 0.42
N PRO A 157 -25.85 10.93 0.37
CA PRO A 157 -25.20 9.96 -0.52
C PRO A 157 -25.12 10.40 -1.99
N SER A 158 -26.06 11.22 -2.46
CA SER A 158 -26.07 11.74 -3.83
C SER A 158 -24.92 12.71 -4.14
N GLU A 159 -24.18 13.19 -3.14
CA GLU A 159 -23.00 14.05 -3.34
C GLU A 159 -21.66 13.29 -3.32
N LEU A 160 -21.73 11.96 -3.12
CA LEU A 160 -20.55 11.13 -2.93
C LEU A 160 -20.26 10.26 -4.17
N ALA A 161 -18.98 10.00 -4.39
CA ALA A 161 -18.48 8.91 -5.21
C ALA A 161 -18.21 7.68 -4.33
N THR A 162 -18.21 6.48 -4.92
CA THR A 162 -17.84 5.24 -4.24
C THR A 162 -16.57 4.67 -4.86
N VAL A 163 -15.55 4.48 -4.02
CA VAL A 163 -14.29 3.84 -4.41
C VAL A 163 -14.17 2.49 -3.72
N ASN A 164 -13.91 1.43 -4.48
CA ASN A 164 -13.70 0.09 -3.95
C ASN A 164 -12.23 -0.29 -4.05
N ASP A 165 -11.49 -0.05 -2.98
CA ASP A 165 -10.08 -0.37 -2.89
C ASP A 165 -9.85 -1.82 -2.47
N ARG A 166 -8.94 -2.49 -3.18
CA ARG A 166 -8.46 -3.84 -2.91
C ARG A 166 -6.96 -3.76 -2.67
N PHE A 167 -6.55 -3.99 -1.44
CA PHE A 167 -5.15 -3.98 -1.05
C PHE A 167 -4.64 -5.42 -0.97
N TYR A 168 -3.74 -5.77 -1.87
CA TYR A 168 -3.17 -7.10 -1.99
C TYR A 168 -1.92 -7.24 -1.12
N ALA A 169 -1.68 -8.42 -0.54
CA ALA A 169 -0.43 -8.76 0.12
C ALA A 169 -0.28 -10.27 0.32
N SER A 170 0.90 -10.81 0.01
CA SER A 170 1.19 -12.25 0.04
C SER A 170 1.28 -12.83 1.46
N THR A 171 1.54 -11.97 2.44
CA THR A 171 1.62 -12.29 3.86
C THR A 171 0.40 -11.69 4.58
N PRO A 172 -0.41 -12.47 5.31
CA PRO A 172 -1.49 -11.93 6.11
C PRO A 172 -1.01 -10.89 7.13
N ALA A 173 -1.83 -9.89 7.41
CA ALA A 173 -1.52 -8.78 8.31
C ALA A 173 -0.24 -8.00 7.96
N THR A 174 0.18 -8.01 6.69
CA THR A 174 1.23 -7.12 6.19
C THR A 174 0.84 -5.68 6.48
N GLU A 175 1.66 -4.97 7.22
CA GLU A 175 1.36 -3.60 7.57
C GLU A 175 1.73 -2.65 6.43
N GLY A 176 0.92 -1.63 6.29
CA GLY A 176 1.14 -0.55 5.35
C GLY A 176 0.55 0.74 5.86
N GLY A 177 0.46 1.69 4.95
CA GLY A 177 -0.19 2.97 5.16
C GLY A 177 -1.21 3.23 4.07
N PHE A 178 -2.29 3.92 4.42
CA PHE A 178 -3.27 4.43 3.46
C PHE A 178 -3.63 5.87 3.80
N ALA A 179 -3.88 6.70 2.79
CA ALA A 179 -4.53 7.99 2.95
C ALA A 179 -5.38 8.33 1.72
N ARG A 180 -6.60 8.82 1.96
CA ARG A 180 -7.32 9.65 1.01
C ARG A 180 -6.96 11.10 1.28
N VAL A 181 -6.49 11.80 0.26
CA VAL A 181 -6.19 13.23 0.35
C VAL A 181 -7.20 13.99 -0.47
N MET A 182 -7.96 14.86 0.18
CA MET A 182 -8.86 15.80 -0.48
C MET A 182 -8.34 17.22 -0.31
N ARG A 183 -8.51 18.03 -1.36
CA ARG A 183 -8.12 19.43 -1.39
C ARG A 183 -9.21 20.27 -2.03
N SER A 184 -9.63 21.29 -1.30
CA SER A 184 -10.48 22.36 -1.84
C SER A 184 -9.67 23.32 -2.70
N ASP A 185 -10.30 23.91 -3.71
CA ASP A 185 -9.71 25.02 -4.48
C ASP A 185 -9.42 26.26 -3.60
N LYS A 186 -9.97 26.33 -2.38
CA LYS A 186 -9.69 27.37 -1.36
C LYS A 186 -8.44 27.08 -0.52
N GLN A 187 -7.82 25.91 -0.66
CA GLN A 187 -6.62 25.52 0.08
C GLN A 187 -5.38 25.63 -0.80
N ALA A 188 -4.34 26.29 -0.30
CA ALA A 188 -3.06 26.42 -1.01
C ALA A 188 -2.22 25.13 -0.97
N PHE A 189 -2.34 24.36 0.12
CA PHE A 189 -1.60 23.11 0.35
C PHE A 189 -2.40 22.18 1.28
N VAL A 190 -2.11 20.88 1.21
CA VAL A 190 -2.61 19.86 2.12
C VAL A 190 -1.45 18.95 2.50
N TYR A 191 -1.32 18.65 3.80
CA TYR A 191 -0.35 17.67 4.28
C TYR A 191 -1.07 16.34 4.54
N PRO A 192 -0.72 15.24 3.85
CA PRO A 192 -1.38 13.97 4.06
C PRO A 192 -0.95 13.35 5.38
N THR A 193 -1.91 12.81 6.13
CA THR A 193 -1.62 11.89 7.22
C THR A 193 -1.88 10.48 6.75
N ILE A 194 -0.82 9.68 6.62
CA ILE A 194 -0.94 8.28 6.25
C ILE A 194 -1.32 7.49 7.51
N VAL A 195 -2.50 6.90 7.50
CA VAL A 195 -2.97 6.06 8.60
C VAL A 195 -2.50 4.62 8.39
N ARG A 196 -2.12 3.97 9.48
CA ARG A 196 -1.71 2.56 9.46
C ARG A 196 -2.87 1.71 8.93
N THR A 197 -2.55 0.73 8.10
CA THR A 197 -3.48 -0.29 7.63
C THR A 197 -2.81 -1.67 7.62
N THR A 198 -3.60 -2.73 7.50
CA THR A 198 -3.10 -4.10 7.32
C THR A 198 -3.63 -4.68 6.02
N MET A 199 -2.84 -5.52 5.37
CA MET A 199 -3.13 -6.12 4.07
C MET A 199 -2.90 -7.65 4.17
N PRO A 200 -3.60 -8.47 3.36
CA PRO A 200 -4.58 -8.07 2.37
C PRO A 200 -5.92 -7.64 2.97
N ARG A 201 -6.64 -6.72 2.30
CA ARG A 201 -8.00 -6.28 2.69
C ARG A 201 -8.73 -5.55 1.56
N THR A 202 -10.00 -5.25 1.80
CA THR A 202 -10.76 -4.29 0.99
C THR A 202 -11.19 -3.08 1.83
N LEU A 203 -11.45 -1.96 1.17
CA LEU A 203 -12.03 -0.74 1.75
C LEU A 203 -13.00 -0.13 0.74
N THR A 204 -14.23 0.15 1.15
CA THR A 204 -15.17 0.94 0.36
C THR A 204 -15.21 2.37 0.88
N GLU A 205 -14.75 3.32 0.09
CA GLU A 205 -14.73 4.73 0.46
C GLU A 205 -15.89 5.48 -0.16
N TYR A 206 -16.52 6.33 0.63
CA TYR A 206 -17.53 7.28 0.16
C TYR A 206 -16.92 8.69 0.18
N VAL A 207 -16.57 9.19 -1.00
CA VAL A 207 -15.71 10.37 -1.18
C VAL A 207 -16.52 11.56 -1.68
N THR A 208 -16.36 12.75 -1.09
CA THR A 208 -16.99 13.97 -1.62
C THR A 208 -16.63 14.19 -3.08
N ALA A 209 -17.64 14.33 -3.94
CA ALA A 209 -17.44 14.61 -5.35
C ALA A 209 -17.04 16.07 -5.61
N GLY A 210 -16.43 16.33 -6.76
CA GLY A 210 -16.13 17.69 -7.25
C GLY A 210 -14.93 18.40 -6.61
N VAL A 211 -14.35 17.86 -5.54
CA VAL A 211 -13.08 18.34 -4.96
C VAL A 211 -11.89 17.58 -5.55
N GLN A 212 -10.70 18.19 -5.54
CA GLN A 212 -9.50 17.45 -5.94
C GLN A 212 -9.20 16.37 -4.90
N THR A 213 -8.93 15.16 -5.37
CA THR A 213 -8.58 14.04 -4.50
C THR A 213 -7.54 13.13 -5.13
N TYR A 214 -6.77 12.44 -4.29
CA TYR A 214 -5.88 11.33 -4.65
C TYR A 214 -5.69 10.38 -3.47
N GLU A 215 -5.22 9.17 -3.74
CA GLU A 215 -4.87 8.16 -2.73
C GLU A 215 -3.36 8.09 -2.56
N LEU A 216 -2.91 7.73 -1.35
CA LEU A 216 -1.56 7.26 -1.06
C LEU A 216 -1.61 5.87 -0.43
N VAL A 217 -0.70 4.99 -0.85
CA VAL A 217 -0.43 3.70 -0.22
C VAL A 217 1.05 3.54 0.05
N ALA A 218 1.38 3.28 1.31
CA ALA A 218 2.72 2.85 1.70
C ALA A 218 2.76 1.31 1.78
N GLY A 219 3.65 0.69 1.02
CA GLY A 219 3.76 -0.77 0.86
C GLY A 219 4.60 -1.50 1.92
N ALA A 220 4.93 -0.81 3.01
CA ALA A 220 5.64 -1.36 4.16
C ALA A 220 5.14 -0.68 5.45
N PRO A 221 5.51 -1.18 6.64
CA PRO A 221 5.13 -0.55 7.91
C PRO A 221 5.51 0.94 7.95
N LEU A 222 4.65 1.79 8.54
CA LEU A 222 4.88 3.25 8.55
C LEU A 222 6.13 3.68 9.32
N TRP A 223 6.57 2.88 10.29
CA TRP A 223 7.80 3.10 11.04
C TRP A 223 9.05 2.52 10.36
N GLN A 224 8.91 1.81 9.24
CA GLN A 224 10.03 1.26 8.51
C GLN A 224 10.81 2.40 7.84
N PRO A 225 12.10 2.63 8.20
CA PRO A 225 12.90 3.62 7.50
C PRO A 225 13.07 3.24 6.03
N GLY A 226 13.06 4.24 5.14
CA GLY A 226 13.21 4.01 3.70
C GLY A 226 11.95 3.50 3.00
N ASN A 227 10.79 3.54 3.65
CA ASN A 227 9.53 3.18 3.04
C ASN A 227 9.13 4.20 1.95
N GLY A 228 8.65 3.68 0.82
CA GLY A 228 8.07 4.47 -0.25
C GLY A 228 6.55 4.40 -0.24
N ALA A 229 5.91 5.35 -0.90
CA ALA A 229 4.49 5.34 -1.17
C ALA A 229 4.21 5.48 -2.67
N VAL A 230 3.17 4.77 -3.12
CA VAL A 230 2.55 4.95 -4.42
C VAL A 230 1.32 5.82 -4.22
N GLN A 231 0.99 6.67 -5.17
CA GLN A 231 -0.22 7.48 -5.12
C GLN A 231 -0.97 7.42 -6.44
N THR A 232 -2.23 7.83 -6.45
CA THR A 232 -2.93 8.11 -7.71
C THR A 232 -2.65 9.52 -8.21
N SER A 233 -2.94 9.76 -9.49
CA SER A 233 -3.02 11.13 -10.01
C SER A 233 -4.15 11.90 -9.32
N ALA A 234 -3.95 13.21 -9.09
CA ALA A 234 -5.02 14.05 -8.58
C ALA A 234 -6.16 14.15 -9.59
N GLU A 235 -7.39 13.85 -9.14
CA GLU A 235 -8.59 13.87 -9.95
C GLU A 235 -9.76 14.52 -9.23
N ARG A 236 -10.88 14.74 -9.93
CA ARG A 236 -12.16 15.16 -9.34
C ARG A 236 -13.19 14.09 -9.64
N LEU A 237 -13.62 13.37 -8.60
CA LEU A 237 -14.64 12.33 -8.73
C LEU A 237 -16.02 12.96 -8.98
N GLN A 238 -16.86 12.25 -9.73
CA GLN A 238 -18.24 12.66 -10.00
C GLN A 238 -19.19 12.06 -8.96
N ALA A 239 -20.26 12.78 -8.65
CA ALA A 239 -21.33 12.27 -7.81
C ALA A 239 -21.95 11.00 -8.41
N GLY A 240 -22.11 9.96 -7.60
CA GLY A 240 -22.59 8.65 -8.04
C GLY A 240 -21.58 7.83 -8.86
N GLN A 241 -20.36 8.33 -9.09
CA GLN A 241 -19.30 7.56 -9.74
C GLN A 241 -18.94 6.36 -8.86
N VAL A 242 -18.80 5.18 -9.49
CA VAL A 242 -18.30 3.97 -8.84
C VAL A 242 -17.09 3.46 -9.60
N TYR A 243 -15.98 3.24 -8.91
CA TYR A 243 -14.83 2.55 -9.50
C TYR A 243 -14.09 1.69 -8.46
N SER A 244 -13.16 0.86 -8.95
CA SER A 244 -12.31 0.01 -8.12
C SER A 244 -10.84 0.32 -8.36
N MET A 245 -10.02 0.12 -7.32
CA MET A 245 -8.57 0.30 -7.37
C MET A 245 -7.87 -0.92 -6.76
N ASP A 246 -6.87 -1.43 -7.47
CA ASP A 246 -6.04 -2.53 -6.99
C ASP A 246 -4.68 -2.00 -6.56
N TRP A 247 -4.38 -2.16 -5.27
CA TRP A 247 -3.10 -1.79 -4.69
C TRP A 247 -2.28 -3.04 -4.44
N ASN A 248 -1.00 -3.00 -4.80
CA ASN A 248 -0.02 -4.07 -4.52
C ASN A 248 -0.35 -5.43 -5.15
N LYS A 249 -1.19 -5.44 -6.19
CA LYS A 249 -1.54 -6.65 -6.94
C LYS A 249 -0.33 -7.09 -7.76
N GLY A 250 0.15 -8.31 -7.52
CA GLY A 250 1.23 -8.90 -8.31
C GLY A 250 0.88 -8.94 -9.80
N VAL A 251 1.85 -8.91 -10.70
CA VAL A 251 3.28 -9.18 -10.51
C VAL A 251 4.08 -7.88 -10.43
N TYR A 252 4.94 -7.71 -9.42
CA TYR A 252 5.88 -6.57 -9.40
C TYR A 252 7.01 -6.79 -10.40
N ARG A 253 7.34 -5.72 -11.13
CA ARG A 253 8.30 -5.70 -12.24
C ARG A 253 9.13 -4.42 -12.25
N SER A 254 10.25 -4.43 -12.97
CA SER A 254 10.96 -3.20 -13.31
C SER A 254 10.46 -2.68 -14.65
N ALA A 255 10.02 -1.42 -14.72
CA ALA A 255 9.42 -0.84 -15.91
C ALA A 255 9.45 0.70 -15.88
N ILE A 256 9.24 1.33 -17.03
CA ILE A 256 9.05 2.79 -17.12
C ILE A 256 7.61 3.10 -16.71
N VAL A 257 7.41 3.94 -15.69
CA VAL A 257 6.07 4.40 -15.25
C VAL A 257 5.31 4.99 -16.43
N ALA A 258 4.04 4.60 -16.63
CA ALA A 258 3.30 4.95 -17.84
C ALA A 258 3.12 6.47 -18.02
N GLY A 259 2.94 7.19 -16.91
CA GLY A 259 2.84 8.65 -16.88
C GLY A 259 4.17 9.40 -17.03
N ASN A 260 5.32 8.73 -16.94
CA ASN A 260 6.63 9.40 -16.94
C ASN A 260 7.13 9.68 -18.36
N ALA A 261 6.78 10.87 -18.88
CA ALA A 261 7.21 11.35 -20.20
C ALA A 261 8.74 11.55 -20.33
N HIS A 262 9.47 11.50 -19.22
CA HIS A 262 10.92 11.67 -19.17
C HIS A 262 11.64 10.42 -18.68
N GLY A 263 10.92 9.30 -18.52
CA GLY A 263 11.48 8.05 -18.01
C GLY A 263 12.58 7.46 -18.89
N THR A 264 12.63 7.85 -20.17
CA THR A 264 13.76 7.57 -21.04
C THR A 264 13.99 8.71 -22.00
N ARG A 265 15.24 9.13 -22.19
CA ARG A 265 15.54 10.22 -23.11
C ARG A 265 16.95 10.10 -23.68
N ARG A 266 17.09 10.56 -24.92
CA ARG A 266 18.36 10.93 -25.54
C ARG A 266 18.46 12.45 -25.62
N LEU A 267 19.58 12.98 -25.17
CA LEU A 267 19.99 14.39 -25.22
C LEU A 267 21.35 14.45 -25.94
N GLY A 268 21.35 14.48 -27.28
CA GLY A 268 22.56 14.36 -28.08
C GLY A 268 23.34 13.06 -27.83
N GLU A 269 24.47 13.16 -27.13
CA GLU A 269 25.34 12.04 -26.76
C GLU A 269 25.11 11.55 -25.31
N LEU A 270 24.02 11.98 -24.67
CA LEU A 270 23.64 11.53 -23.33
C LEU A 270 22.33 10.73 -23.40
N GLY A 271 22.35 9.51 -22.89
CA GLY A 271 21.16 8.69 -22.64
C GLY A 271 20.79 8.76 -21.17
N THR A 272 19.51 8.97 -20.87
CA THR A 272 18.95 8.97 -19.51
C THR A 272 17.86 7.92 -19.45
N VAL A 273 17.87 7.09 -18.40
CA VAL A 273 16.77 6.19 -18.06
C VAL A 273 16.42 6.32 -16.60
N ASP A 274 15.13 6.23 -16.29
CA ASP A 274 14.56 6.20 -14.96
C ASP A 274 13.53 5.05 -14.89
N ILE A 275 14.01 3.90 -14.43
CA ILE A 275 13.23 2.66 -14.39
C ILE A 275 12.77 2.45 -12.95
N ALA A 276 11.45 2.34 -12.76
CA ALA A 276 10.89 2.00 -11.46
C ALA A 276 11.32 0.58 -11.07
N PRO A 277 11.84 0.35 -9.85
CA PRO A 277 12.43 -0.94 -9.47
C PRO A 277 11.40 -2.05 -9.28
N LEU A 278 10.34 -1.77 -8.53
CA LEU A 278 9.24 -2.69 -8.25
C LEU A 278 7.92 -1.95 -8.47
N LEU A 279 7.32 -2.21 -9.62
CA LEU A 279 6.10 -1.58 -10.09
C LEU A 279 5.00 -2.63 -10.19
N ALA A 280 3.87 -2.36 -9.54
CA ALA A 280 2.59 -3.09 -9.65
C ALA A 280 1.48 -2.12 -10.10
N GLU A 281 1.86 -1.14 -10.92
CA GLU A 281 1.03 0.00 -11.32
C GLU A 281 -0.21 -0.43 -12.11
N GLU A 282 -1.37 0.05 -11.63
CA GLU A 282 -2.61 0.19 -12.37
C GLU A 282 -2.65 1.54 -13.12
N PRO A 283 -3.40 1.70 -14.23
CA PRO A 283 -3.35 2.89 -15.10
C PRO A 283 -3.55 4.27 -14.42
N ARG A 284 -4.08 4.32 -13.19
CA ARG A 284 -4.30 5.55 -12.40
C ARG A 284 -3.19 5.86 -11.39
N GLN A 285 -2.31 4.90 -11.12
CA GLN A 285 -1.26 5.01 -10.12
C GLN A 285 -0.03 5.69 -10.69
N GLN A 286 0.72 6.36 -9.82
CA GLN A 286 1.99 7.00 -10.10
C GLN A 286 2.89 6.80 -8.88
N SER A 287 4.12 6.37 -9.13
CA SER A 287 5.14 6.28 -8.08
C SER A 287 5.73 7.67 -7.84
N ASN A 288 5.56 8.22 -6.64
CA ASN A 288 6.08 9.56 -6.29
C ASN A 288 7.14 9.53 -5.18
N PHE A 289 7.36 8.38 -4.53
CA PHE A 289 8.35 8.26 -3.46
C PHE A 289 9.29 7.07 -3.70
N VAL A 290 10.59 7.32 -3.52
CA VAL A 290 11.63 6.31 -3.68
C VAL A 290 11.66 5.40 -2.46
N SER A 291 11.46 4.11 -2.67
CA SER A 291 11.75 3.08 -1.68
C SER A 291 13.28 2.87 -1.58
N LEU A 292 13.78 2.69 -0.36
CA LEU A 292 15.17 2.34 -0.06
C LEU A 292 15.30 0.90 0.48
N LEU A 293 14.23 0.12 0.36
CA LEU A 293 14.14 -1.25 0.91
C LEU A 293 14.58 -2.33 -0.08
N GLU A 294 15.00 -1.93 -1.28
CA GLU A 294 15.51 -2.83 -2.32
C GLU A 294 16.91 -2.41 -2.77
N THR A 295 17.75 -3.40 -3.06
CA THR A 295 19.02 -3.18 -3.75
C THR A 295 18.77 -3.12 -5.25
N LYS A 296 19.53 -2.26 -5.94
CA LYS A 296 19.35 -1.93 -7.34
C LYS A 296 20.71 -1.94 -8.05
N LYS A 297 20.75 -2.45 -9.27
CA LYS A 297 21.93 -2.43 -10.12
C LYS A 297 21.51 -2.32 -11.58
N LEU A 298 22.09 -1.39 -12.33
CA LEU A 298 21.91 -1.28 -13.77
C LEU A 298 23.27 -1.28 -14.46
N THR A 299 23.43 -2.16 -15.43
CA THR A 299 24.63 -2.24 -16.28
C THR A 299 24.25 -1.88 -17.71
N VAL A 300 25.03 -1.00 -18.33
CA VAL A 300 24.81 -0.54 -19.71
C VAL A 300 25.89 -1.12 -20.62
N TYR A 301 25.46 -1.68 -21.75
CA TYR A 301 26.31 -2.16 -22.83
C TYR A 301 25.99 -1.41 -24.12
N ARG A 302 27.01 -1.21 -24.95
CA ARG A 302 26.91 -0.70 -26.32
C ARG A 302 27.61 -1.69 -27.25
N ASP A 303 26.89 -2.25 -28.20
CA ASP A 303 27.39 -3.26 -29.15
C ASP A 303 28.12 -4.42 -28.45
N GLY A 304 27.59 -4.85 -27.30
CA GLY A 304 28.15 -5.88 -26.45
C GLY A 304 29.33 -5.45 -25.57
N GLN A 305 29.86 -4.23 -25.72
CA GLN A 305 30.92 -3.67 -24.88
C GLN A 305 30.35 -2.97 -23.66
N LEU A 306 30.97 -3.17 -22.49
CA LEU A 306 30.55 -2.51 -21.24
C LEU A 306 30.75 -0.99 -21.34
N VAL A 307 29.69 -0.23 -21.07
CA VAL A 307 29.74 1.23 -20.89
C VAL A 307 29.91 1.59 -19.42
N GLY A 308 29.15 0.94 -18.53
CA GLY A 308 29.22 1.22 -17.10
C GLY A 308 28.21 0.43 -16.27
N THR A 309 28.32 0.54 -14.95
CA THR A 309 27.38 -0.04 -13.97
C THR A 309 27.16 0.93 -12.83
N ALA A 310 25.92 1.02 -12.33
CA ALA A 310 25.57 1.85 -11.18
C ALA A 310 24.64 1.11 -10.20
N PRO A 311 24.70 1.42 -8.89
CA PRO A 311 23.79 0.88 -7.87
C PRO A 311 22.42 1.60 -7.88
N SER A 312 21.87 1.83 -9.07
CA SER A 312 20.64 2.57 -9.34
C SER A 312 19.97 1.99 -10.57
N LEU A 313 18.65 2.19 -10.71
CA LEU A 313 17.93 1.97 -11.97
C LEU A 313 17.64 3.28 -12.72
N SER A 314 18.02 4.41 -12.13
CA SER A 314 17.98 5.73 -12.74
C SER A 314 19.42 6.17 -13.01
N VAL A 315 19.82 6.21 -14.28
CA VAL A 315 21.21 6.47 -14.70
C VAL A 315 21.26 7.31 -15.97
N ASP A 316 22.34 8.10 -16.05
CA ASP A 316 22.81 8.70 -17.30
C ASP A 316 24.00 7.89 -17.84
N PHE A 317 24.09 7.77 -19.16
CA PHE A 317 25.19 7.05 -19.81
C PHE A 317 25.55 7.67 -21.16
N PRO A 318 26.82 7.59 -21.59
CA PRO A 318 27.25 8.12 -22.87
C PRO A 318 26.65 7.32 -24.03
N MET A 319 26.15 8.04 -25.03
CA MET A 319 25.68 7.53 -26.30
C MET A 319 26.56 8.02 -27.45
N VAL A 320 26.49 7.37 -28.61
CA VAL A 320 27.27 7.75 -29.80
C VAL A 320 26.36 8.20 -30.93
N PRO A 321 26.81 9.12 -31.80
CA PRO A 321 26.04 9.55 -32.95
C PRO A 321 25.87 8.43 -34.00
N GLU A 322 26.83 7.52 -34.14
CA GLU A 322 26.71 6.40 -35.06
C GLU A 322 25.60 5.42 -34.64
N PRO A 323 25.02 4.66 -35.60
CA PRO A 323 24.06 3.64 -35.24
C PRO A 323 24.69 2.58 -34.33
N ALA A 324 24.12 2.40 -33.15
CA ALA A 324 24.58 1.47 -32.13
C ALA A 324 23.41 0.74 -31.46
N THR A 325 23.68 -0.44 -30.93
CA THR A 325 22.73 -1.21 -30.13
C THR A 325 23.08 -1.08 -28.65
N TYR A 326 22.11 -0.69 -27.84
CA TYR A 326 22.26 -0.58 -26.40
C TYR A 326 21.54 -1.71 -25.71
N THR A 327 22.18 -2.30 -24.70
CA THR A 327 21.56 -3.27 -23.80
C THR A 327 21.67 -2.78 -22.37
N LEU A 328 20.54 -2.64 -21.69
CA LEU A 328 20.44 -2.27 -20.28
C LEU A 328 20.10 -3.53 -19.49
N VAL A 329 20.92 -3.90 -18.51
CA VAL A 329 20.70 -5.07 -17.65
C VAL A 329 20.45 -4.60 -16.22
N GLY A 330 19.18 -4.66 -15.79
CA GLY A 330 18.72 -4.26 -14.47
C GLY A 330 18.53 -5.45 -13.53
N GLU A 331 18.93 -5.29 -12.27
CA GLU A 331 18.68 -6.24 -11.19
C GLU A 331 18.14 -5.49 -9.96
N VAL A 332 17.04 -6.01 -9.41
CA VAL A 332 16.40 -5.53 -8.19
C VAL A 332 16.20 -6.69 -7.24
N VAL A 333 16.56 -6.51 -5.98
CA VAL A 333 16.30 -7.51 -4.92
C VAL A 333 15.65 -6.83 -3.72
N ARG A 334 14.56 -7.42 -3.23
CA ARG A 334 13.88 -7.04 -2.00
C ARG A 334 13.69 -8.26 -1.11
N ASP A 335 14.27 -8.21 0.08
CA ASP A 335 14.48 -9.36 0.97
C ASP A 335 13.88 -9.15 2.37
N GLN A 336 12.96 -8.20 2.51
CA GLN A 336 12.28 -7.96 3.79
C GLN A 336 11.40 -9.17 4.20
N PRO A 337 11.32 -9.55 5.49
CA PRO A 337 10.60 -10.75 5.93
C PRO A 337 9.12 -10.80 5.55
N TRP A 338 8.45 -9.65 5.44
CA TRP A 338 7.04 -9.56 5.04
C TRP A 338 6.83 -9.60 3.51
N TRP A 339 7.91 -9.50 2.73
CA TRP A 339 7.88 -9.44 1.27
C TRP A 339 8.25 -10.80 0.64
N THR A 340 7.24 -11.55 0.20
CA THR A 340 7.43 -12.97 -0.20
C THR A 340 7.26 -13.24 -1.69
N THR A 341 6.76 -12.28 -2.47
CA THR A 341 6.56 -12.37 -3.92
C THR A 341 7.36 -11.31 -4.67
N SER A 342 7.76 -11.57 -5.91
CA SER A 342 8.63 -10.68 -6.70
C SER A 342 9.86 -10.22 -5.92
N THR A 343 10.53 -11.17 -5.25
CA THR A 343 11.68 -10.89 -4.37
C THR A 343 12.93 -10.51 -5.15
N LYS A 344 12.99 -10.90 -6.42
CA LYS A 344 14.03 -10.52 -7.36
C LYS A 344 13.43 -10.27 -8.74
N VAL A 345 13.82 -9.17 -9.37
CA VAL A 345 13.51 -8.87 -10.77
C VAL A 345 14.82 -8.68 -11.52
N GLN A 346 14.99 -9.43 -12.60
CA GLN A 346 16.10 -9.29 -13.53
C GLN A 346 15.52 -8.92 -14.90
N SER A 347 16.00 -7.83 -15.49
CA SER A 347 15.51 -7.35 -16.78
C SER A 347 16.67 -7.04 -17.71
N ALA A 348 16.52 -7.34 -18.99
CA ALA A 348 17.39 -6.91 -20.05
C ALA A 348 16.56 -6.21 -21.12
N TRP A 349 16.89 -4.96 -21.44
CA TRP A 349 16.27 -4.18 -22.50
C TRP A 349 17.30 -3.94 -23.59
N THR A 350 16.97 -4.28 -24.83
CA THR A 350 17.82 -4.04 -25.99
C THR A 350 17.10 -3.12 -26.96
N PHE A 351 17.73 -2.02 -27.36
CA PHE A 351 17.18 -1.09 -28.35
C PHE A 351 18.29 -0.52 -29.23
N ARG A 352 17.93 -0.15 -30.46
CA ARG A 352 18.82 0.55 -31.39
C ARG A 352 18.67 2.06 -31.22
N SER A 353 19.76 2.79 -31.37
CA SER A 353 19.77 4.24 -31.42
C SER A 353 20.80 4.74 -32.42
N GLU A 354 20.47 5.76 -33.20
CA GLU A 354 21.37 6.49 -34.11
C GLU A 354 21.18 8.00 -33.93
N HIS A 355 22.04 8.82 -34.55
CA HIS A 355 22.10 10.26 -34.32
C HIS A 355 20.71 10.91 -34.32
N ALA A 356 20.37 11.53 -33.19
CA ALA A 356 19.13 12.26 -33.00
C ALA A 356 19.42 13.44 -32.09
N ASP A 357 18.86 14.60 -32.42
CA ASP A 357 19.03 15.81 -31.61
C ASP A 357 18.47 15.59 -30.19
N ASN A 358 17.23 15.11 -30.09
CA ASN A 358 16.54 14.74 -28.84
C ASN A 358 15.41 13.74 -29.11
N GLY A 359 15.16 12.79 -28.20
CA GLY A 359 14.05 11.84 -28.35
C GLY A 359 13.88 10.86 -27.18
N ALA A 360 12.83 10.04 -27.21
CA ALA A 360 12.67 8.93 -26.27
C ALA A 360 13.51 7.72 -26.70
N LEU A 361 13.98 6.90 -25.75
CA LEU A 361 14.66 5.64 -26.05
C LEU A 361 13.64 4.51 -26.08
N GLY A 362 13.84 3.52 -26.96
CA GLY A 362 12.95 2.36 -27.14
C GLY A 362 13.02 1.33 -26.00
N VAL A 363 12.96 1.74 -24.74
CA VAL A 363 12.98 0.80 -23.60
C VAL A 363 11.60 0.18 -23.41
N MET A 364 11.39 -1.02 -23.94
CA MET A 364 10.09 -1.72 -23.88
C MET A 364 9.75 -2.16 -22.44
N SER A 365 8.60 -1.75 -21.93
CA SER A 365 8.04 -2.24 -20.67
C SER A 365 7.06 -3.38 -20.90
N ILE A 366 7.00 -4.33 -19.98
CA ILE A 366 6.02 -5.43 -19.93
C ILE A 366 5.01 -5.07 -18.85
N ASP A 367 3.71 -5.25 -19.07
CA ASP A 367 2.66 -5.13 -18.06
C ASP A 367 2.02 -6.51 -17.87
N TYR A 368 1.93 -6.99 -16.63
CA TYR A 368 1.40 -8.32 -16.29
C TYR A 368 -0.02 -8.19 -15.78
N ASP A 369 -0.92 -8.99 -16.34
CA ASP A 369 -2.30 -9.13 -15.86
C ASP A 369 -2.57 -10.58 -15.48
N LEU A 370 -2.74 -10.82 -14.18
CA LEU A 370 -3.10 -12.11 -13.61
C LEU A 370 -4.30 -11.94 -12.68
N ASP A 371 -5.25 -12.87 -12.78
CA ASP A 371 -6.35 -12.98 -11.84
C ASP A 371 -5.86 -13.63 -10.53
N LEU A 372 -5.29 -12.79 -9.66
CA LEU A 372 -4.80 -13.17 -8.34
C LEU A 372 -5.88 -12.93 -7.27
N ALA A 373 -5.94 -13.82 -6.29
CA ALA A 373 -6.63 -13.55 -5.04
C ALA A 373 -5.93 -12.42 -4.26
N LEU A 374 -6.62 -11.82 -3.27
CA LEU A 374 -6.07 -10.71 -2.48
C LEU A 374 -4.74 -11.04 -1.80
N ASP A 375 -4.48 -12.32 -1.51
CA ASP A 375 -3.21 -12.79 -0.97
C ASP A 375 -2.13 -13.04 -2.04
N ASN A 376 -2.27 -12.42 -3.23
CA ASN A 376 -1.39 -12.58 -4.39
C ASN A 376 -1.17 -14.06 -4.79
N SER A 377 -2.22 -14.88 -4.63
CA SER A 377 -2.16 -16.31 -4.90
C SER A 377 -3.15 -16.79 -5.96
N VAL A 378 -2.86 -17.98 -6.48
CA VAL A 378 -3.77 -18.79 -7.29
C VAL A 378 -3.95 -20.16 -6.65
N ARG A 379 -5.04 -20.84 -6.99
CA ARG A 379 -5.32 -22.18 -6.42
C ARG A 379 -4.35 -23.24 -6.93
N LYS A 380 -3.96 -24.18 -6.07
CA LYS A 380 -3.27 -25.43 -6.47
C LYS A 380 -3.98 -26.15 -7.62
N GLY A 381 -3.22 -26.64 -8.58
CA GLY A 381 -3.71 -27.42 -9.72
C GLY A 381 -4.62 -26.64 -10.68
N SER A 382 -4.77 -25.33 -10.49
CA SER A 382 -5.54 -24.48 -11.39
C SER A 382 -4.78 -24.17 -12.67
N THR A 383 -5.51 -23.73 -13.69
CA THR A 383 -4.93 -23.11 -14.88
C THR A 383 -5.15 -21.61 -14.78
N SER A 384 -4.09 -20.82 -14.97
CA SER A 384 -4.15 -19.35 -14.98
C SER A 384 -3.93 -18.85 -16.40
N THR A 385 -4.66 -17.80 -16.79
CA THR A 385 -4.37 -17.05 -18.01
C THR A 385 -3.58 -15.81 -17.61
N LEU A 386 -2.36 -15.67 -18.14
CA LEU A 386 -1.51 -14.51 -18.00
C LEU A 386 -1.75 -13.58 -19.21
N GLY A 387 -2.31 -12.40 -18.96
CA GLY A 387 -2.30 -11.29 -19.91
C GLY A 387 -0.97 -10.55 -19.87
N LEU A 388 -0.48 -10.14 -21.03
CA LEU A 388 0.73 -9.34 -21.18
C LEU A 388 0.45 -8.15 -22.09
N GLY A 389 0.73 -6.95 -21.58
CA GLY A 389 0.83 -5.73 -22.37
C GLY A 389 2.30 -5.36 -22.61
N PHE A 390 2.61 -4.80 -23.76
CA PHE A 390 3.93 -4.29 -24.07
C PHE A 390 3.82 -2.85 -24.52
N ARG A 391 4.69 -1.99 -24.01
CA ARG A 391 4.61 -0.56 -24.30
C ARG A 391 5.95 0.11 -24.33
N TYR A 392 6.08 1.08 -25.23
CA TYR A 392 7.18 2.02 -25.22
C TYR A 392 6.89 3.23 -24.33
N PRO A 393 7.93 3.97 -23.93
CA PRO A 393 7.80 5.24 -23.24
C PRO A 393 6.91 6.21 -24.03
N LYS A 394 6.21 7.08 -23.31
CA LYS A 394 5.30 8.07 -23.89
C LYS A 394 6.01 8.90 -24.96
N GLY A 395 5.38 9.04 -26.11
CA GLY A 395 5.93 9.76 -27.27
C GLY A 395 6.41 8.83 -28.40
N LEU A 396 6.51 7.53 -28.13
CA LEU A 396 6.72 6.50 -29.16
C LEU A 396 5.39 5.80 -29.49
N ALA A 397 5.27 5.29 -30.73
CA ALA A 397 4.17 4.41 -31.10
C ALA A 397 4.23 3.09 -30.29
N ALA A 398 3.12 2.37 -30.19
CA ALA A 398 3.11 1.06 -29.53
C ALA A 398 4.04 0.07 -30.27
N PRO A 399 4.65 -0.90 -29.57
CA PRO A 399 5.47 -1.92 -30.21
C PRO A 399 4.64 -2.77 -31.17
N ASN A 400 5.28 -3.23 -32.25
CA ASN A 400 4.74 -4.24 -33.15
C ASN A 400 5.48 -5.57 -32.92
N LEU A 401 4.88 -6.44 -32.10
CA LEU A 401 5.50 -7.65 -31.60
C LEU A 401 5.67 -8.70 -32.69
N LYS A 402 6.90 -9.22 -32.82
CA LYS A 402 7.25 -10.32 -33.70
C LYS A 402 7.23 -11.67 -32.99
N ASP A 403 7.77 -11.73 -31.77
CA ASP A 403 7.87 -12.96 -30.98
C ASP A 403 7.66 -12.64 -29.49
N VAL A 404 6.91 -13.50 -28.79
CA VAL A 404 6.74 -13.45 -27.33
C VAL A 404 6.85 -14.87 -26.79
N LYS A 405 7.73 -15.06 -25.80
CA LYS A 405 7.92 -16.32 -25.08
C LYS A 405 7.66 -16.12 -23.61
N VAL A 406 6.96 -17.08 -23.02
CA VAL A 406 6.70 -17.13 -21.58
C VAL A 406 7.13 -18.49 -21.08
N SER A 407 7.93 -18.49 -20.02
CA SER A 407 8.34 -19.68 -19.31
C SER A 407 8.02 -19.52 -17.83
N ALA A 408 7.55 -20.61 -17.21
CA ALA A 408 7.29 -20.68 -15.78
C ALA A 408 8.25 -21.70 -15.14
N SER A 409 8.71 -21.36 -13.94
CA SER A 409 9.51 -22.22 -13.08
C SER A 409 8.81 -22.37 -11.73
N TYR A 410 8.91 -23.57 -11.15
CA TYR A 410 8.31 -23.93 -9.86
C TYR A 410 9.38 -24.29 -8.81
N ASP A 411 10.65 -24.03 -9.14
CA ASP A 411 11.85 -24.30 -8.35
C ASP A 411 12.81 -23.08 -8.35
N ASP A 412 12.22 -21.88 -8.30
CA ASP A 412 12.93 -20.58 -8.26
C ASP A 412 13.94 -20.37 -9.41
N GLY A 413 13.66 -20.93 -10.58
CA GLY A 413 14.39 -20.70 -11.84
C GLY A 413 15.38 -21.80 -12.23
N ALA A 414 15.45 -22.91 -11.49
CA ALA A 414 16.36 -24.02 -11.81
C ALA A 414 15.90 -24.81 -13.05
N THR A 415 14.59 -25.00 -13.21
CA THR A 415 14.00 -25.63 -14.40
C THR A 415 12.85 -24.78 -14.95
N TRP A 416 12.62 -24.87 -16.27
CA TRP A 416 11.67 -24.02 -16.98
C TRP A 416 10.72 -24.85 -17.83
N THR A 417 9.42 -24.53 -17.72
CA THR A 417 8.37 -25.05 -18.60
C THR A 417 7.87 -23.92 -19.48
N GLN A 418 7.94 -24.10 -20.80
CA GLN A 418 7.43 -23.11 -21.74
C GLN A 418 5.90 -23.14 -21.77
N ALA A 419 5.28 -21.96 -21.67
CA ALA A 419 3.84 -21.79 -21.77
C ALA A 419 3.39 -21.67 -23.24
N GLN A 420 2.14 -22.01 -23.51
CA GLN A 420 1.51 -21.69 -24.80
C GLN A 420 1.18 -20.20 -24.82
N VAL A 421 1.68 -19.49 -25.82
CA VAL A 421 1.53 -18.03 -25.98
C VAL A 421 0.75 -17.73 -27.26
N ARG A 422 -0.15 -16.75 -27.19
CA ARG A 422 -0.88 -16.20 -28.33
C ARG A 422 -0.80 -14.68 -28.30
N LEU A 423 -0.32 -14.06 -29.38
CA LEU A 423 -0.36 -12.61 -29.54
C LEU A 423 -1.80 -12.10 -29.61
N THR A 424 -2.03 -10.91 -29.07
CA THR A 424 -3.32 -10.22 -29.03
C THR A 424 -3.13 -8.78 -29.50
N GLY A 425 -3.39 -8.55 -30.79
CA GLY A 425 -3.02 -7.29 -31.44
C GLY A 425 -1.50 -7.15 -31.57
N ASP A 426 -1.04 -5.92 -31.83
CA ASP A 426 0.37 -5.65 -32.11
C ASP A 426 1.22 -5.54 -30.84
N ALA A 427 0.60 -5.23 -29.70
CA ALA A 427 1.29 -4.88 -28.45
C ALA A 427 0.84 -5.71 -27.24
N GLY A 428 0.21 -6.86 -27.47
CA GLY A 428 -0.28 -7.72 -26.40
C GLY A 428 -0.04 -9.20 -26.64
N ALA A 429 -0.05 -9.98 -25.57
CA ALA A 429 -0.05 -11.44 -25.63
C ALA A 429 -0.84 -12.05 -24.48
N THR A 430 -1.23 -13.32 -24.64
CA THR A 430 -1.83 -14.14 -23.60
C THR A 430 -1.06 -15.45 -23.49
N ALA A 431 -0.84 -15.93 -22.27
CA ALA A 431 -0.18 -17.21 -22.00
C ALA A 431 -0.99 -18.06 -21.02
N VAL A 432 -0.96 -19.38 -21.23
CA VAL A 432 -1.62 -20.35 -20.33
C VAL A 432 -0.60 -20.96 -19.38
N LEU A 433 -0.80 -20.77 -18.08
CA LEU A 433 0.06 -21.29 -17.02
C LEU A 433 -0.64 -22.44 -16.27
N LEU A 434 0.06 -23.55 -16.12
CA LEU A 434 -0.42 -24.73 -15.40
C LEU A 434 0.15 -24.75 -13.99
N ASN A 435 -0.65 -24.39 -12.99
CA ASN A 435 -0.16 -24.29 -11.62
C ASN A 435 0.03 -25.69 -10.99
N PRO A 436 1.09 -25.90 -10.20
CA PRO A 436 1.35 -27.17 -9.54
C PRO A 436 0.24 -27.51 -8.54
N LYS A 437 0.10 -28.81 -8.24
CA LYS A 437 -0.81 -29.30 -7.20
C LYS A 437 -0.27 -29.06 -5.78
N THR A 438 0.98 -28.65 -5.66
CA THR A 438 1.66 -28.34 -4.40
C THR A 438 1.68 -26.85 -4.15
N ALA A 439 1.70 -26.45 -2.87
CA ALA A 439 1.93 -25.05 -2.52
C ALA A 439 3.36 -24.65 -2.89
N GLY A 440 3.55 -23.38 -3.24
CA GLY A 440 4.86 -22.86 -3.62
C GLY A 440 4.75 -21.51 -4.30
N PHE A 441 5.77 -21.16 -5.06
CA PHE A 441 5.82 -19.94 -5.83
C PHE A 441 6.05 -20.26 -7.30
N VAL A 442 5.57 -19.37 -8.17
CA VAL A 442 5.88 -19.43 -9.60
C VAL A 442 6.84 -18.31 -9.93
N THR A 443 7.95 -18.65 -10.55
CA THR A 443 8.88 -17.70 -11.16
C THR A 443 8.55 -17.58 -12.64
N LEU A 444 8.42 -16.35 -13.14
CA LEU A 444 8.08 -16.09 -14.54
C LEU A 444 9.29 -15.53 -15.29
N LYS A 445 9.50 -16.01 -16.52
CA LYS A 445 10.41 -15.41 -17.49
C LYS A 445 9.63 -15.07 -18.74
N VAL A 446 9.64 -13.80 -19.13
CA VAL A 446 8.98 -13.28 -20.33
C VAL A 446 10.04 -12.68 -21.25
N GLN A 447 9.97 -13.02 -22.53
CA GLN A 447 10.81 -12.44 -23.58
C GLN A 447 9.91 -11.91 -24.68
N ALA A 448 10.18 -10.72 -25.18
CA ALA A 448 9.49 -10.14 -26.31
C ALA A 448 10.48 -9.45 -27.26
N THR A 449 10.17 -9.48 -28.54
CA THR A 449 10.93 -8.80 -29.59
C THR A 449 9.96 -8.18 -30.57
N ASP A 450 10.18 -6.92 -30.92
CA ASP A 450 9.42 -6.25 -31.97
C ASP A 450 10.00 -6.51 -33.37
N VAL A 451 9.32 -6.05 -34.40
CA VAL A 451 9.75 -6.18 -35.80
C VAL A 451 11.04 -5.42 -36.12
N ASP A 452 11.36 -4.38 -35.35
CA ASP A 452 12.53 -3.51 -35.53
C ASP A 452 13.77 -4.01 -34.76
N GLY A 453 13.63 -5.11 -34.00
CA GLY A 453 14.71 -5.77 -33.26
C GLY A 453 14.91 -5.25 -31.84
N THR A 454 14.05 -4.34 -31.36
CA THR A 454 13.99 -3.96 -29.96
C THR A 454 13.42 -5.12 -29.14
N ALA A 455 14.02 -5.40 -28.00
CA ALA A 455 13.69 -6.57 -27.21
C ALA A 455 13.67 -6.27 -25.70
N VAL A 456 12.88 -7.06 -24.99
CA VAL A 456 12.88 -7.11 -23.53
C VAL A 456 12.87 -8.56 -23.06
N GLU A 457 13.69 -8.87 -22.07
CA GLU A 457 13.65 -10.10 -21.30
C GLU A 457 13.49 -9.73 -19.82
N GLN A 458 12.53 -10.33 -19.14
CA GLN A 458 12.32 -10.09 -17.71
C GLN A 458 12.06 -11.41 -16.99
N THR A 459 12.82 -11.66 -15.93
CA THR A 459 12.61 -12.75 -14.98
C THR A 459 12.16 -12.17 -13.65
N VAL A 460 10.99 -12.59 -13.17
CA VAL A 460 10.45 -12.22 -11.87
C VAL A 460 10.42 -13.46 -10.98
N THR A 461 11.35 -13.52 -10.04
CA THR A 461 11.45 -14.60 -9.05
C THR A 461 10.28 -14.52 -8.07
N ARG A 462 9.57 -15.64 -7.91
CA ARG A 462 8.36 -15.75 -7.08
C ARG A 462 7.29 -14.72 -7.46
N ALA A 463 7.03 -14.55 -8.75
CA ALA A 463 6.05 -13.61 -9.31
C ALA A 463 4.68 -13.65 -8.61
N TYR A 464 4.20 -14.84 -8.26
CA TYR A 464 2.99 -15.05 -7.46
C TYR A 464 3.05 -16.38 -6.70
N GLN A 465 2.10 -16.59 -5.80
CA GLN A 465 2.02 -17.78 -4.96
C GLN A 465 0.97 -18.79 -5.44
N VAL A 466 1.22 -20.08 -5.20
CA VAL A 466 0.24 -21.16 -5.39
C VAL A 466 -0.16 -21.69 -4.01
N ARG A 467 -1.46 -21.67 -3.70
CA ARG A 467 -2.00 -22.05 -2.38
C ARG A 467 -3.18 -23.00 -2.43
#